data_AF-A0AAV2CRL5-F1
#
_entry.id   AF-A0AAV2CRL5-F1
#
_cell.length_a   1.000
_cell.length_b   1.000
_cell.length_c   1.000
_cell.angle_alpha   90.00
_cell.angle_beta   90.00
_cell.angle_gamma   90.00
#
_symmetry.space_group_name_H-M   'P 1'
#
loop_
_entity.id
_entity.type
_entity.pdbx_description
1 polymer ?
#
loop_
_entity_poly.entity_id
_entity_poly.type
_entity_poly.pdbx_seq_one_letter_code
_entity_poly.pdbx_strand_id
1 'polypeptide(L)'
;MTTIRIGLGLAAAVVFATLLIQVGTATDDYVTIRVNNKLSSKKTLIVHCQSGDDDLHAHAVVADFYFDWSFGWTRATLFWCRLAFQDKRLGFTAFNGDDVYTYDVFVADFDVYDDGVYGTQVVSQQRLHFARWH
;
A
#
# COMPACT_ATOMS: atom_id res chain seq x y z
N MET A 1 -27.30 24.25 58.42
CA MET A 1 -26.37 23.15 58.04
C MET A 1 -26.27 23.13 56.52
N THR A 2 -25.45 24.03 56.00
CA THR A 2 -24.16 23.77 55.32
C THR A 2 -24.33 23.31 53.88
N THR A 3 -24.63 24.27 53.01
CA THR A 3 -24.52 24.17 51.56
C THR A 3 -23.04 24.14 51.17
N ILE A 4 -22.60 23.05 50.56
CA ILE A 4 -21.23 22.90 50.03
C ILE A 4 -21.11 23.76 48.77
N ARG A 5 -20.30 24.82 48.83
CA ARG A 5 -19.89 25.60 47.66
C ARG A 5 -18.65 24.94 47.06
N ILE A 6 -18.85 24.17 45.99
CA ILE A 6 -17.74 23.63 45.19
C ILE A 6 -17.13 24.82 44.45
N GLY A 7 -15.90 25.19 44.82
CA GLY A 7 -15.19 26.32 44.24
C GLY A 7 -14.95 26.14 42.74
N LEU A 8 -15.15 27.23 41.98
CA LEU A 8 -14.96 27.33 40.52
C LEU A 8 -13.60 26.79 40.03
N GLY A 9 -12.58 26.76 40.91
CA GLY A 9 -11.25 26.22 40.62
C GLY A 9 -11.18 24.69 40.45
N LEU A 10 -12.07 23.91 41.09
CA LEU A 10 -12.10 22.45 40.90
C LEU A 10 -12.74 22.07 39.57
N ALA A 11 -13.75 22.83 39.11
CA ALA A 11 -14.38 22.60 37.81
C ALA A 11 -13.40 22.84 36.65
N ALA A 12 -12.56 23.88 36.73
CA ALA A 12 -11.55 24.18 35.71
C ALA A 12 -10.45 23.11 35.61
N ALA A 13 -10.03 22.53 36.75
CA ALA A 13 -9.02 21.48 36.78
C ALA A 13 -9.53 20.14 36.20
N VAL A 14 -10.81 19.82 36.42
CA VAL A 14 -11.44 18.61 35.84
C VAL A 14 -11.58 18.73 34.32
N VAL A 15 -11.91 19.92 33.80
CA VAL A 15 -12.01 20.18 32.35
C VAL A 15 -10.64 20.04 31.65
N PHE A 16 -9.54 20.40 32.32
CA PHE A 16 -8.19 20.18 31.79
C PHE A 16 -7.72 18.72 31.85
N ALA A 17 -8.20 17.94 32.83
CA ALA A 17 -7.83 16.54 32.99
C ALA A 17 -8.56 15.59 32.01
N THR A 18 -9.77 15.95 31.54
CA THR A 18 -10.52 15.14 30.58
C THR A 18 -10.16 15.40 29.11
N LEU A 19 -9.34 16.41 28.82
CA LEU A 19 -8.89 16.75 27.46
C LEU A 19 -7.61 16.01 27.03
N LEU A 20 -7.37 14.82 27.58
CA LEU A 20 -6.32 13.90 27.13
C LEU A 20 -6.87 12.49 26.90
N ILE A 21 -8.13 12.37 26.49
CA ILE A 21 -8.53 11.18 25.73
C ILE A 21 -7.90 11.37 24.34
N GLN A 22 -6.65 10.92 24.20
CA GLN A 22 -6.09 10.64 22.89
C GLN A 22 -6.95 9.51 22.31
N VAL A 23 -8.01 9.89 21.60
CA VAL A 23 -8.67 8.98 20.68
C VAL A 23 -7.63 8.72 19.61
N GLY A 24 -6.87 7.64 19.78
CA GLY A 24 -6.08 7.07 18.70
C GLY A 24 -7.09 6.63 17.65
N THR A 25 -7.29 7.46 16.64
CA THR A 25 -7.92 6.98 15.42
C THR A 25 -6.99 5.89 14.92
N ALA A 26 -7.46 4.64 14.84
CA ALA A 26 -6.83 3.66 13.98
C ALA A 26 -6.80 4.33 12.60
N THR A 27 -5.64 4.84 12.21
CA THR A 27 -5.42 5.18 10.81
C THR A 27 -5.56 3.84 10.12
N ASP A 28 -6.60 3.68 9.30
CA ASP A 28 -6.56 2.60 8.32
C ASP A 28 -5.25 2.80 7.57
N ASP A 29 -4.29 1.91 7.79
CA ASP A 29 -3.03 1.95 7.07
C ASP A 29 -3.40 1.61 5.62
N TYR A 30 -3.48 2.66 4.80
CA TYR A 30 -3.98 2.58 3.45
C TYR A 30 -2.79 2.61 2.49
N VAL A 31 -2.69 1.59 1.65
CA VAL A 31 -1.58 1.42 0.70
C VAL A 31 -2.13 1.55 -0.72
N THR A 32 -1.38 2.25 -1.56
CA THR A 32 -1.60 2.28 -3.01
C THR A 32 -0.42 1.59 -3.69
N ILE A 33 -0.73 0.61 -4.53
CA ILE A 33 0.25 -0.05 -5.39
C ILE A 33 0.02 0.42 -6.82
N ARG A 34 1.11 0.71 -7.54
CA ARG A 34 1.09 1.12 -8.94
C ARG A 34 2.01 0.27 -9.79
N VAL A 35 1.51 -0.15 -10.94
CA VAL A 35 2.26 -0.84 -11.99
C VAL A 35 2.33 0.05 -13.22
N ASN A 36 3.51 0.56 -13.54
CA ASN A 36 3.76 1.44 -14.68
C ASN A 36 4.24 0.63 -15.89
N ASN A 37 3.55 0.74 -17.03
CA ASN A 37 4.01 0.15 -18.27
C ASN A 37 5.09 1.04 -18.92
N LYS A 38 6.35 0.62 -18.81
CA LYS A 38 7.53 1.25 -19.41
C LYS A 38 8.13 0.41 -20.54
N LEU A 39 7.35 -0.52 -21.12
CA LEU A 39 7.78 -1.35 -22.24
C LEU A 39 8.07 -0.47 -23.48
N SER A 40 9.14 -0.80 -24.20
CA SER A 40 9.45 -0.14 -25.47
C SER A 40 8.42 -0.46 -26.56
N SER A 41 8.48 0.30 -27.65
CA SER A 41 7.70 0.06 -28.88
C SER A 41 6.18 0.05 -28.68
N LYS A 42 5.68 0.81 -27.70
CA LYS A 42 4.24 0.96 -27.41
C LYS A 42 3.51 -0.35 -27.12
N LYS A 43 4.20 -1.35 -26.55
CA LYS A 43 3.60 -2.63 -26.20
C LYS A 43 2.56 -2.47 -25.10
N THR A 44 1.47 -3.24 -25.19
CA THR A 44 0.45 -3.31 -24.15
C THR A 44 0.84 -4.40 -23.15
N LEU A 45 0.84 -4.04 -21.87
CA LEU A 45 1.08 -4.91 -20.74
C LEU A 45 -0.26 -5.41 -20.19
N ILE A 46 -0.40 -6.71 -19.99
CA ILE A 46 -1.51 -7.30 -19.23
C ILE A 46 -1.07 -7.43 -17.78
N VAL A 47 -1.81 -6.81 -16.87
CA VAL A 47 -1.59 -6.83 -15.42
C VAL A 47 -2.77 -7.55 -14.77
N HIS A 48 -2.52 -8.68 -14.11
CA HIS A 48 -3.52 -9.38 -13.31
C HIS A 48 -3.03 -9.51 -11.88
N CYS A 49 -3.62 -8.76 -10.96
CA CYS A 49 -3.28 -8.81 -9.55
C CYS A 49 -4.47 -9.33 -8.74
N GLN A 50 -4.18 -10.03 -7.66
CA GLN A 50 -5.22 -10.57 -6.77
C GLN A 50 -4.65 -10.77 -5.36
N SER A 51 -5.54 -10.65 -4.38
CA SER A 51 -5.39 -11.14 -3.02
C SER A 51 -6.24 -12.40 -2.86
N GLY A 52 -6.07 -13.15 -1.75
CA GLY A 52 -6.80 -14.39 -1.49
C GLY A 52 -8.30 -14.29 -1.77
N ASP A 53 -8.92 -13.21 -1.26
CA ASP A 53 -10.36 -12.99 -1.38
C ASP A 53 -10.75 -11.95 -2.45
N ASP A 54 -9.79 -11.14 -2.93
CA ASP A 54 -10.03 -10.02 -3.85
C ASP A 54 -9.30 -10.20 -5.18
N ASP A 55 -10.02 -10.57 -6.24
CA ASP A 55 -9.50 -10.57 -7.61
C ASP A 55 -9.66 -9.17 -8.24
N LEU A 56 -8.55 -8.51 -8.55
CA LEU A 56 -8.58 -7.20 -9.23
C LEU A 56 -8.80 -7.35 -10.75
N HIS A 57 -8.90 -8.58 -11.25
CA HIS A 57 -9.04 -8.93 -12.66
C HIS A 57 -7.83 -8.51 -13.51
N ALA A 58 -7.86 -8.91 -14.79
CA ALA A 58 -6.82 -8.57 -15.74
C ALA A 58 -7.11 -7.21 -16.41
N HIS A 59 -6.10 -6.34 -16.43
CA HIS A 59 -6.14 -5.02 -17.04
C HIS A 59 -5.13 -4.91 -18.18
N ALA A 60 -5.55 -4.35 -19.31
CA ALA A 60 -4.66 -4.03 -20.42
C ALA A 60 -4.16 -2.58 -20.27
N VAL A 61 -2.87 -2.44 -19.95
CA VAL A 61 -2.20 -1.16 -19.73
C VAL A 61 -1.37 -0.83 -20.97
N VAL A 62 -1.76 0.21 -21.70
CA VAL A 62 -0.98 0.69 -22.85
C VAL A 62 0.33 1.35 -22.40
N ALA A 63 1.29 1.50 -23.30
CA ALA A 63 2.60 2.07 -22.94
C ALA A 63 2.48 3.49 -22.38
N ASP A 64 3.35 3.80 -21.41
CA ASP A 64 3.41 5.05 -20.64
C ASP A 64 2.21 5.32 -19.72
N PHE A 65 1.23 4.40 -19.65
CA PHE A 65 0.15 4.40 -18.67
C PHE A 65 0.44 3.45 -17.51
N TYR A 66 -0.44 3.48 -16.51
CA TYR A 66 -0.31 2.67 -15.30
C TYR A 66 -1.66 2.06 -14.90
N PHE A 67 -1.57 1.00 -14.10
CA PHE A 67 -2.68 0.45 -13.33
C PHE A 67 -2.34 0.61 -11.85
N ASP A 68 -3.26 1.15 -11.06
CA ASP A 68 -3.12 1.24 -9.62
C ASP A 68 -4.40 0.80 -8.90
N TRP A 69 -4.21 0.43 -7.65
CA TRP A 69 -5.30 0.14 -6.73
C TRP A 69 -4.86 0.50 -5.32
N SER A 70 -5.85 0.79 -4.49
CA SER A 70 -5.62 1.11 -3.09
C SER A 70 -6.49 0.24 -2.19
N PHE A 71 -5.97 -0.09 -1.02
CA PHE A 71 -6.61 -0.97 -0.07
C PHE A 71 -6.16 -0.65 1.36
N GLY A 72 -7.03 -0.89 2.33
CA GLY A 72 -6.61 -1.06 3.71
C GLY A 72 -5.96 -2.43 3.87
N TRP A 73 -4.92 -2.54 4.69
CA TRP A 73 -4.23 -3.81 4.90
C TRP A 73 -4.19 -4.24 6.37
N THR A 74 -4.07 -5.55 6.55
CA THR A 74 -3.74 -6.18 7.82
C THR A 74 -2.48 -7.04 7.62
N ARG A 75 -1.88 -7.55 8.69
CA ARG A 75 -0.72 -8.46 8.58
C ARG A 75 -0.95 -9.64 7.62
N ALA A 76 -2.20 -10.11 7.48
CA ALA A 76 -2.54 -11.22 6.59
C ALA A 76 -2.76 -10.82 5.12
N THR A 77 -2.77 -9.53 4.80
CA THR A 77 -3.01 -9.03 3.45
C THR A 77 -1.83 -9.36 2.52
N LEU A 78 -2.11 -10.04 1.42
CA LEU A 78 -1.12 -10.44 0.43
C LEU A 78 -1.66 -10.17 -0.97
N PHE A 79 -0.92 -9.44 -1.80
CA PHE A 79 -1.22 -9.31 -3.23
C PHE A 79 -0.11 -9.92 -4.06
N TRP A 80 -0.48 -10.80 -4.99
CA TRP A 80 0.41 -11.28 -6.05
C TRP A 80 -0.10 -10.83 -7.41
N CYS A 81 0.85 -10.53 -8.28
CA CYS A 81 0.59 -10.05 -9.63
C CYS A 81 1.20 -11.00 -10.67
N ARG A 82 0.49 -11.16 -11.77
CA ARG A 82 0.94 -11.81 -12.99
C ARG A 82 0.96 -10.78 -14.10
N LEU A 83 2.11 -10.62 -14.72
CA LEU A 83 2.33 -9.74 -15.85
C LEU A 83 2.50 -10.57 -17.12
N ALA A 84 1.96 -10.08 -18.23
CA ALA A 84 2.20 -10.68 -19.53
C ALA A 84 2.23 -9.63 -20.63
N PHE A 85 3.14 -9.81 -21.60
CA PHE A 85 3.09 -9.10 -22.86
C PHE A 85 3.73 -10.01 -23.93
N GLN A 86 3.13 -10.05 -25.12
CA GLN A 86 3.55 -10.97 -26.19
C GLN A 86 3.62 -12.42 -25.65
N ASP A 87 4.80 -13.05 -25.73
CA ASP A 87 5.12 -14.39 -25.26
C ASP A 87 5.72 -14.41 -23.83
N LYS A 88 6.06 -13.25 -23.26
CA LYS A 88 6.67 -13.16 -21.93
C LYS A 88 5.64 -13.17 -20.81
N ARG A 89 5.98 -13.85 -19.72
CA ARG A 89 5.15 -13.93 -18.51
C ARG A 89 6.01 -13.80 -17.25
N LEU A 90 5.46 -13.19 -16.21
CA LEU A 90 6.15 -13.01 -14.93
C LEU A 90 5.16 -12.97 -13.77
N GLY A 91 5.45 -13.67 -12.68
CA GLY A 91 4.67 -13.59 -11.44
C GLY A 91 5.53 -13.03 -10.30
N PHE A 92 4.95 -12.17 -9.45
CA PHE A 92 5.65 -11.62 -8.29
C PHE A 92 4.69 -11.21 -7.17
N THR A 93 5.19 -11.10 -5.94
CA THR A 93 4.43 -10.57 -4.79
C THR A 93 4.54 -9.05 -4.79
N ALA A 94 3.42 -8.36 -4.98
CA ALA A 94 3.36 -6.91 -5.01
C ALA A 94 3.23 -6.29 -3.60
N PHE A 95 2.59 -7.01 -2.68
CA PHE A 95 2.43 -6.57 -1.30
C PHE A 95 2.32 -7.76 -0.35
N ASN A 96 2.93 -7.66 0.83
CA ASN A 96 2.82 -8.61 1.92
C ASN A 96 2.76 -7.87 3.26
N GLY A 97 1.62 -7.92 3.93
CA GLY A 97 1.38 -7.22 5.20
C GLY A 97 2.27 -7.70 6.34
N ASP A 98 2.77 -8.94 6.27
CA ASP A 98 3.71 -9.45 7.27
C ASP A 98 5.08 -8.76 7.20
N ASP A 99 5.54 -8.45 5.98
CA ASP A 99 6.77 -7.71 5.74
C ASP A 99 6.65 -6.27 6.23
N VAL A 100 5.50 -5.64 5.99
CA VAL A 100 5.23 -4.28 6.47
C VAL A 100 5.20 -4.24 7.99
N TYR A 101 4.46 -5.16 8.64
CA TYR A 101 4.42 -5.18 10.09
C TYR A 101 5.80 -5.45 10.71
N THR A 102 6.55 -6.40 10.15
CA THR A 102 7.79 -6.90 10.78
C THR A 102 8.99 -6.00 10.50
N TYR A 103 9.06 -5.39 9.31
CA TYR A 103 10.23 -4.66 8.83
C TYR A 103 9.93 -3.21 8.44
N ASP A 104 8.67 -2.77 8.53
CA ASP A 104 8.21 -1.44 8.09
C ASP A 104 8.67 -1.12 6.66
N VAL A 105 8.54 -2.08 5.75
CA VAL A 105 9.00 -1.92 4.36
C VAL A 105 7.97 -2.46 3.38
N PHE A 106 7.67 -1.67 2.35
CA PHE A 106 6.90 -2.10 1.18
C PHE A 106 7.34 -1.36 -0.08
N VAL A 107 7.00 -1.92 -1.24
CA VAL A 107 7.19 -1.34 -2.57
C VAL A 107 5.85 -0.85 -3.07
N ALA A 108 5.73 0.44 -3.35
CA ALA A 108 4.49 1.04 -3.85
C ALA A 108 4.46 1.14 -5.38
N ASP A 109 5.62 1.30 -6.02
CA ASP A 109 5.72 1.54 -7.45
C ASP A 109 6.56 0.46 -8.14
N PHE A 110 5.98 -0.16 -9.16
CA PHE A 110 6.61 -1.15 -10.02
C PHE A 110 6.70 -0.64 -11.46
N ASP A 111 7.92 -0.38 -11.94
CA ASP A 111 8.16 -0.04 -13.33
C ASP A 111 8.51 -1.29 -14.15
N VAL A 112 7.77 -1.49 -15.24
CA VAL A 112 7.86 -2.70 -16.08
C VAL A 112 8.55 -2.37 -17.40
N TYR A 113 9.75 -2.89 -17.60
CA TYR A 113 10.58 -2.71 -18.81
C TYR A 113 10.77 -4.03 -19.56
N ASP A 114 11.35 -3.96 -20.76
CA ASP A 114 11.59 -5.14 -21.61
C ASP A 114 12.53 -6.19 -20.97
N ASP A 115 13.39 -5.77 -20.04
CA ASP A 115 14.40 -6.57 -19.35
C ASP A 115 13.94 -7.08 -17.98
N GLY A 116 12.97 -6.43 -17.34
CA GLY A 116 12.44 -6.86 -16.07
C GLY A 116 11.50 -5.87 -15.39
N VAL A 117 11.23 -6.15 -14.12
CA VAL A 117 10.40 -5.31 -13.25
C VAL A 117 11.29 -4.71 -12.17
N TYR A 118 11.13 -3.42 -11.94
CA TYR A 118 11.87 -2.66 -10.94
C TYR A 118 10.90 -2.10 -9.90
N GLY A 119 11.13 -2.38 -8.63
CA GLY A 119 10.31 -1.90 -7.52
C GLY A 119 11.01 -0.76 -6.78
N THR A 120 10.28 0.30 -6.42
CA THR A 120 10.79 1.36 -5.54
C THR A 120 10.23 1.20 -4.13
N GLN A 121 11.10 0.95 -3.15
CA GLN A 121 10.70 0.87 -1.75
C GLN A 121 10.32 2.24 -1.19
N VAL A 122 9.28 2.28 -0.36
CA VAL A 122 8.80 3.55 0.23
C VAL A 122 9.78 4.11 1.26
N VAL A 123 10.41 3.26 2.07
CA VAL A 123 11.24 3.71 3.20
C VAL A 123 12.66 4.08 2.79
N SER A 124 13.28 3.30 1.90
CA SER A 124 14.65 3.57 1.44
C SER A 124 14.72 4.46 0.20
N GLN A 125 13.59 4.66 -0.50
CA GLN A 125 13.52 5.25 -1.86
C GLN A 125 14.49 4.59 -2.87
N GLN A 126 14.99 3.40 -2.54
CA GLN A 126 15.92 2.68 -3.39
C GLN A 126 15.12 1.90 -4.44
N ARG A 127 15.50 2.08 -5.71
CA ARG A 127 14.98 1.27 -6.81
C ARG A 127 15.73 -0.05 -6.85
N LEU A 128 14.99 -1.14 -6.71
CA LEU A 128 15.50 -2.50 -6.70
C LEU A 128 15.04 -3.23 -7.96
N HIS A 129 15.97 -3.97 -8.56
CA HIS A 129 15.62 -4.90 -9.62
C HIS A 129 14.85 -6.07 -8.98
N PHE A 130 13.54 -6.14 -9.23
CA PHE A 130 12.64 -7.04 -8.50
C PHE A 130 12.59 -8.42 -9.14
N ALA A 131 12.47 -8.48 -10.47
CA ALA A 131 12.33 -9.76 -11.16
C ALA A 131 12.69 -9.66 -12.66
N ARG A 132 13.13 -10.77 -13.25
CA ARG A 132 13.36 -10.91 -14.70
C ARG A 132 12.26 -11.73 -15.35
N TRP A 133 11.99 -11.45 -16.62
CA TRP A 133 11.09 -12.27 -17.44
C TRP A 133 11.62 -13.70 -17.59
N HIS A 134 10.71 -14.66 -17.62
CA HIS A 134 10.97 -16.06 -18.00
C HIS A 134 10.59 -16.31 -19.47
#